data_AF-A0A645J3I2-F1
#
_entry.id   AF-A0A645J3I2-F1
#
_cell.length_a   1.000
_cell.length_b   1.000
_cell.length_c   1.000
_cell.angle_alpha   90.00
_cell.angle_beta   90.00
_cell.angle_gamma   90.00
#
_symmetry.space_group_name_H-M   'P 1'
#
loop_
_entity.id
_entity.type
_entity.pdbx_description
1 polymer ?
#
loop_
_entity_poly.entity_id
_entity_poly.type
_entity_poly.pdbx_seq_one_letter_code
_entity_poly.pdbx_strand_id
1 'polypeptide(L)' 'MAPRAKDTIEEIELDGNRWFSDYDIFYRNLADALDGTAELRVKPAEAMRVMKVMEAAFESDRTHSVVPCHL' A
#
# COMPACT_ATOMS: atom_id res chain seq x y z
N MET A 1 23.82 -7.82 2.11
CA MET A 1 23.52 -8.26 3.49
C MET A 1 23.94 -9.71 3.65
N ALA A 2 24.63 -10.06 4.74
CA ALA A 2 24.95 -11.45 5.05
C ALA A 2 23.66 -12.21 5.50
N PRO A 3 23.56 -13.52 5.25
CA PRO A 3 22.43 -14.33 5.74
C PRO A 3 22.34 -14.30 7.27
N ARG A 4 21.12 -14.26 7.82
CA ARG A 4 20.90 -14.33 9.28
C ARG A 4 21.15 -15.75 9.79
N ALA A 5 21.64 -15.85 11.04
CA ALA A 5 21.80 -17.13 11.71
C ALA A 5 20.43 -17.72 12.05
N LYS A 6 20.26 -19.05 11.89
CA LYS A 6 18.95 -19.73 11.99
C LYS A 6 18.28 -19.59 13.36
N ASP A 7 19.08 -19.51 14.41
CA ASP A 7 18.67 -19.31 15.80
C ASP A 7 18.11 -17.90 16.09
N THR A 8 18.27 -16.97 15.15
CA THR A 8 17.70 -15.60 15.22
C THR A 8 16.43 -15.43 14.37
N ILE A 9 15.92 -16.52 13.79
CA ILE A 9 14.75 -16.52 12.91
C ILE A 9 13.58 -17.15 13.66
N GLU A 10 12.47 -16.41 13.73
CA GLU A 10 11.18 -16.92 14.18
C GLU A 10 10.33 -17.21 12.94
N GLU A 11 9.76 -18.41 12.86
CA GLU A 11 8.82 -18.80 11.82
C GLU A 11 7.41 -18.80 12.41
N ILE A 12 6.52 -18.03 11.81
CA ILE A 12 5.12 -17.93 12.22
C ILE A 12 4.26 -18.48 11.09
N GLU A 13 3.46 -19.50 11.37
CA GLU A 13 2.48 -20.01 10.41
C GLU A 13 1.30 -19.04 10.25
N LEU A 14 1.01 -18.67 9.00
CA LEU A 14 -0.15 -17.86 8.66
C LEU A 14 -1.33 -18.78 8.34
N ASP A 15 -2.36 -18.76 9.18
CA ASP A 15 -3.62 -19.46 8.91
C ASP A 15 -4.46 -18.67 7.89
N GLY A 16 -4.50 -19.17 6.66
CA GLY A 16 -5.27 -18.58 5.56
C GLY A 16 -6.78 -18.56 5.78
N ASN A 17 -7.31 -19.38 6.69
CA ASN A 17 -8.75 -19.43 6.99
C ASN A 17 -9.21 -18.37 8.00
N ARG A 18 -8.28 -17.70 8.68
CA ARG A 18 -8.61 -16.61 9.63
C ARG A 18 -9.04 -15.32 8.95
N TRP A 19 -8.85 -15.22 7.63
CA TRP A 19 -9.03 -13.98 6.90
C TRP A 19 -9.92 -14.22 5.69
N PHE A 20 -11.02 -13.47 5.61
CA PHE A 20 -11.85 -13.42 4.41
C PHE A 20 -11.46 -12.18 3.62
N SER A 21 -10.94 -12.37 2.40
CA SER A 21 -10.59 -11.26 1.51
C SER A 21 -11.80 -10.91 0.65
N ASP A 22 -12.25 -9.66 0.74
CA ASP A 22 -13.32 -9.13 -0.08
C ASP A 22 -12.79 -8.05 -1.02
N TYR A 23 -12.40 -8.46 -2.21
CA TYR A 23 -11.86 -7.55 -3.24
C TYR A 23 -12.98 -6.80 -3.98
N ASP A 24 -14.17 -7.39 -4.04
CA ASP A 24 -15.33 -6.85 -4.74
C ASP A 24 -15.86 -5.57 -4.08
N ILE A 25 -15.44 -5.29 -2.83
CA ILE A 25 -15.76 -4.05 -2.12
C ILE A 25 -15.37 -2.80 -2.92
N PHE A 26 -14.30 -2.88 -3.71
CA PHE A 26 -13.88 -1.78 -4.57
C PHE A 26 -14.93 -1.49 -5.65
N TYR A 27 -15.41 -2.52 -6.34
CA TYR A 27 -16.39 -2.37 -7.41
C TYR A 27 -17.77 -2.00 -6.89
N ARG A 28 -18.20 -2.55 -5.75
CA ARG A 28 -19.45 -2.13 -5.10
C ARG A 28 -19.42 -0.65 -4.74
N ASN A 29 -18.34 -0.19 -4.10
CA ASN A 29 -18.20 1.23 -3.79
C ASN A 29 -18.13 2.12 -5.05
N LEU A 30 -17.49 1.65 -6.12
CA LEU A 30 -17.47 2.38 -7.38
C LEU A 30 -18.88 2.54 -7.96
N ALA A 31 -19.69 1.47 -7.93
CA ALA A 31 -21.09 1.55 -8.34
C ALA A 31 -21.89 2.52 -7.46
N ASP A 32 -21.78 2.41 -6.14
CA ASP A 32 -22.45 3.31 -5.19
C ASP A 32 -22.07 4.78 -5.42
N ALA A 33 -20.80 5.06 -5.74
CA ALA A 33 -20.33 6.40 -6.03
C ALA A 33 -20.87 6.94 -7.37
N LEU A 34 -21.00 6.08 -8.39
CA LEU A 34 -21.60 6.44 -9.67
C LEU A 34 -23.11 6.71 -9.54
N ASP A 35 -23.79 5.97 -8.65
CA ASP A 35 -25.19 6.17 -8.30
C ASP A 35 -25.40 7.37 -7.36
N GLY A 36 -24.32 8.00 -6.88
CA GLY A 36 -24.38 9.15 -5.97
C GLY A 36 -24.78 8.82 -4.54
N THR A 37 -24.73 7.54 -4.15
CA THR A 37 -25.14 7.05 -2.82
C THR A 37 -23.97 6.91 -1.84
N ALA A 38 -22.73 6.97 -2.33
CA ALA A 38 -21.52 6.95 -1.52
C ALA A 38 -20.41 7.86 -2.08
N GLU A 39 -19.41 8.18 -1.27
CA GLU A 39 -18.15 8.74 -1.78
C GLU A 39 -17.22 7.62 -2.28
N LEU A 40 -16.33 7.97 -3.23
CA LEU A 40 -15.23 7.08 -3.62
C LEU A 40 -14.38 6.75 -2.39
N ARG A 41 -14.27 5.45 -2.11
CA ARG A 41 -13.47 4.88 -1.01
C ARG A 41 -11.98 5.11 -1.20
N VAL A 42 -11.52 5.16 -2.45
CA VAL A 42 -10.16 5.54 -2.82
C VAL A 42 -10.26 6.75 -3.73
N LYS A 43 -9.86 7.93 -3.26
CA LYS A 43 -9.98 9.18 -4.02
C LYS A 43 -8.78 9.35 -4.96
N PRO A 44 -8.93 10.02 -6.11
CA PRO A 44 -7.81 10.27 -7.03
C PRO A 44 -6.62 10.98 -6.37
N ALA A 45 -6.88 11.91 -5.44
CA ALA A 45 -5.84 12.60 -4.68
C ALA A 45 -4.99 11.65 -3.82
N GLU A 46 -5.55 10.52 -3.38
CA GLU A 46 -4.84 9.53 -2.56
C GLU A 46 -3.89 8.70 -3.40
N ALA A 47 -4.31 8.33 -4.62
CA ALA A 47 -3.43 7.72 -5.60
C ALA A 47 -2.24 8.65 -5.94
N MET A 48 -2.50 9.95 -6.09
CA MET A 48 -1.43 10.95 -6.29
C MET A 48 -0.43 11.03 -5.13
N ARG A 49 -0.86 10.83 -3.88
CA ARG A 49 0.07 10.77 -2.74
C ARG A 49 1.04 9.59 -2.86
N VAL A 50 0.56 8.44 -3.33
CA VAL A 50 1.41 7.26 -3.58
C VAL A 50 2.42 7.55 -4.68
N MET A 51 2.00 8.20 -5.78
CA MET A 51 2.91 8.59 -6.86
C MET A 51 4.05 9.49 -6.35
N LYS A 52 3.76 10.48 -5.50
CA LYS A 52 4.79 11.36 -4.90
C LYS A 52 5.80 10.58 -4.04
N VAL A 53 5.36 9.56 -3.32
CA VAL A 53 6.25 8.69 -2.55
C VAL A 53 7.17 7.90 -3.50
N MET A 54 6.64 7.38 -4.60
CA MET A 54 7.44 6.68 -5.61
C MET A 54 8.49 7.59 -6.23
N GLU A 55 8.11 8.83 -6.58
CA GLU A 55 9.04 9.85 -7.10
C GLU A 55 10.16 10.17 -6.09
N ALA A 56 9.81 10.38 -4.81
CA ALA A 56 10.80 10.62 -3.75
C ALA A 56 11.75 9.43 -3.56
N ALA A 57 11.25 8.20 -3.69
CA ALA A 57 12.07 6.99 -3.62
C ALA A 57 13.07 6.91 -4.79
N PHE A 58 12.63 7.23 -6.01
CA PHE A 58 13.54 7.30 -7.16
C PHE A 58 14.58 8.42 -7.03
N GLU A 59 14.18 9.58 -6.51
CA GLU A 59 15.11 10.69 -6.27
C GLU A 59 16.14 10.35 -5.18
N SER A 60 15.70 9.65 -4.13
CA SER A 60 16.57 9.17 -3.06
C SER A 60 17.64 8.22 -3.59
N ASP A 61 17.25 7.26 -4.43
CA ASP A 61 18.20 6.34 -5.08
C ASP A 61 19.20 7.10 -5.96
N ARG A 62 18.69 7.98 -6.83
CA ARG A 62 19.48 8.78 -7.78
C ARG A 62 20.53 9.67 -7.10
N THR A 63 20.20 10.23 -5.95
CA THR A 63 21.05 11.19 -5.23
C THR A 63 21.84 10.58 -4.08
N HIS A 64 21.57 9.31 -3.73
CA HIS A 64 22.07 8.66 -2.52
C HIS A 64 21.86 9.52 -1.26
N SER A 65 20.71 10.18 -1.17
CA SER A 65 20.38 11.10 -0.07
C SER A 65 18.93 10.97 0.37
N VAL A 66 18.63 11.38 1.60
CA VAL A 66 17.27 11.34 2.15
C VAL A 66 16.42 12.43 1.50
N VAL A 67 15.28 12.04 0.93
CA VAL A 67 14.28 12.96 0.36
C VAL A 67 13.08 13.10 1.32
N PRO A 68 12.86 14.28 1.93
CA PRO A 68 11.72 14.48 2.84
C PRO A 68 10.40 14.47 2.06
N CYS A 69 9.44 13.69 2.54
CA CYS A 69 8.09 13.63 1.98
C CYS A 69 7.19 14.69 2.61
N HIS A 70 6.60 15.57 1.80
CA HIS A 70 5.56 16.52 2.20
C HIS A 70 4.25 16.11 1.51
N LEU A 71 3.44 15.29 2.21
CA LEU A 71 2.22 14.66 1.68
C LEU A 71 0.95 15.29 2.25
#